data_AF-A0A835BJ61-F1
#
_entry.id   AF-A0A835BJ61-F1
#
_cell.length_a   1.000
_cell.length_b   1.000
_cell.length_c   1.000
_cell.angle_alpha   90.00
_cell.angle_beta   90.00
_cell.angle_gamma   90.00
#
_symmetry.space_group_name_H-M   'P 1'
#
loop_
_entity.id
_entity.type
_entity.pdbx_description
1 polymer ?
#
loop_
_entity_poly.entity_id
_entity_poly.type
_entity_poly.pdbx_seq_one_letter_code
_entity_poly.pdbx_strand_id
1 'polypeptide(L)'
;MLSFRSIREEEVGRLISSVSGDCASGRPVNLSEKISCTLSDTIVRMAIGSRCSYRDEFLHEINEAVRLTGGFNLADLYPSSRLMRRFSAAARDMARCRSNINRIIGCIIKEREVTSMPEREEDLLAVLLRLQKDGGLQFPLTNEILSTVIFDVLGAGSETSSTTLEWAMSELMKNPRILRKAQYEAREVLEGQANLSEQSLPKLSYVHLVIKEALRLHPTFPDPSRVS
;
A
#
# COMPACT_ATOMS: atom_id res chain seq x y z
N MET A 1 13.57 -1.48 -10.46
CA MET A 1 13.24 -0.67 -9.25
C MET A 1 13.27 0.83 -9.47
N LEU A 2 14.07 1.38 -10.41
CA LEU A 2 14.15 2.83 -10.65
C LEU A 2 12.84 3.48 -11.16
N SER A 3 11.96 2.72 -11.83
CA SER A 3 10.70 3.23 -12.41
C SER A 3 9.77 3.88 -11.37
N PHE A 4 9.73 3.35 -10.14
CA PHE A 4 8.80 3.82 -9.11
C PHE A 4 9.42 4.81 -8.11
N ARG A 5 10.69 5.18 -8.32
CA ARG A 5 11.41 6.07 -7.40
C ARG A 5 10.73 7.44 -7.30
N SER A 6 10.39 8.03 -8.44
CA SER A 6 9.74 9.34 -8.52
C SER A 6 8.40 9.37 -7.78
N ILE A 7 7.59 8.30 -7.94
CA ILE A 7 6.31 8.16 -7.24
C ILE A 7 6.52 8.14 -5.73
N ARG A 8 7.47 7.33 -5.23
CA ARG A 8 7.74 7.29 -3.78
C ARG A 8 8.25 8.62 -3.23
N GLU A 9 9.19 9.27 -3.92
CA GLU A 9 9.72 10.57 -3.48
C GLU A 9 8.62 11.64 -3.46
N GLU A 10 7.72 11.64 -4.45
CA GLU A 10 6.58 12.56 -4.48
C GLU A 10 5.58 12.27 -3.35
N GLU A 11 5.20 11.01 -3.12
CA GLU A 11 4.25 10.64 -2.07
C GLU A 11 4.80 10.90 -0.65
N VAL A 12 6.09 10.61 -0.42
CA VAL A 12 6.77 10.96 0.84
C VAL A 12 6.82 12.48 1.02
N GLY A 13 7.10 13.23 -0.05
CA GLY A 13 7.07 14.69 -0.03
C GLY A 13 5.69 15.23 0.36
N ARG A 14 4.61 14.72 -0.26
CA ARG A 14 3.22 15.09 0.07
C ARG A 14 2.88 14.77 1.51
N LEU A 15 3.30 13.60 2.02
CA LEU A 15 3.10 13.20 3.42
C LEU A 15 3.79 14.17 4.37
N ILE A 16 5.06 14.49 4.14
CA ILE A 16 5.82 15.44 4.96
C ILE A 16 5.16 16.83 4.94
N SER A 17 4.76 17.32 3.76
CA SER A 17 4.05 18.60 3.64
C SER A 17 2.73 18.58 4.42
N SER A 18 1.94 17.52 4.30
CA SER A 18 0.67 17.37 5.03
C SER A 18 0.87 17.35 6.55
N VAL A 19 1.85 16.58 7.04
CA VAL A 19 2.18 16.53 8.48
C VAL A 19 2.68 17.90 8.96
N SER A 20 3.55 18.56 8.19
CA SER A 20 4.10 19.86 8.56
C SER A 20 3.03 20.96 8.65
N GLY A 21 2.05 20.94 7.74
CA GLY A 21 0.91 21.85 7.77
C GLY A 21 0.04 21.65 9.00
N ASP A 22 -0.26 20.40 9.35
CA ASP A 22 -1.06 20.10 10.54
C ASP A 22 -0.31 20.45 11.84
N CYS A 23 1.00 20.18 11.90
CA CYS A 23 1.86 20.59 13.01
C CYS A 23 1.88 22.11 13.19
N ALA A 24 1.93 22.89 12.10
CA ALA A 24 1.90 24.35 12.17
C ALA A 24 0.58 24.89 12.75
N SER A 25 -0.51 24.13 12.63
CA SER A 25 -1.81 24.47 13.23
C SER A 25 -1.92 24.12 14.73
N GLY A 26 -0.90 23.47 15.31
CA GLY A 26 -0.86 23.06 16.71
C GLY A 26 -1.81 21.90 17.07
N ARG A 27 -2.40 21.23 16.08
CA ARG A 27 -3.33 20.11 16.29
C ARG A 27 -2.58 18.78 16.41
N PRO A 28 -3.07 17.82 17.23
CA PRO A 28 -2.59 16.45 17.20
C PRO A 28 -2.71 15.85 15.80
N VAL A 29 -1.63 15.25 15.30
CA VAL A 29 -1.60 14.64 13.96
C VAL A 29 -1.82 13.13 14.08
N ASN A 30 -2.85 12.62 13.41
CA ASN A 30 -3.05 11.18 13.27
C ASN A 30 -2.10 10.64 12.18
N LEU A 31 -0.94 10.12 12.59
CA LEU A 31 0.05 9.58 11.66
C LEU A 31 -0.40 8.27 11.01
N SER A 32 -1.15 7.42 11.71
CA SER A 32 -1.65 6.15 11.18
C SER A 32 -2.49 6.36 9.92
N GLU A 33 -3.49 7.24 10.01
CA GLU A 33 -4.37 7.55 8.89
C GLU A 33 -3.59 8.13 7.70
N LYS A 34 -2.66 9.07 7.95
CA LYS A 34 -1.85 9.67 6.90
C LYS A 34 -0.92 8.66 6.22
N ILE A 35 -0.23 7.83 6.99
CA ILE A 35 0.69 6.80 6.47
C ILE A 35 -0.09 5.78 5.63
N SER A 36 -1.23 5.29 6.13
CA SER A 36 -2.07 4.34 5.42
C SER A 36 -2.57 4.91 4.09
N CYS A 37 -3.10 6.14 4.11
CA CYS A 37 -3.53 6.84 2.90
C CYS A 37 -2.39 7.01 1.88
N THR A 38 -1.20 7.46 2.32
CA THR A 38 -0.05 7.67 1.43
C THR A 38 0.45 6.36 0.83
N LEU A 39 0.49 5.27 1.60
CA LEU A 39 0.93 3.96 1.08
C LEU A 39 -0.07 3.40 0.07
N SER A 40 -1.36 3.43 0.39
CA SER A 40 -2.41 3.03 -0.56
C SER A 40 -2.34 3.84 -1.84
N ASP A 41 -2.14 5.16 -1.74
CA ASP A 41 -1.98 5.99 -2.92
C ASP A 41 -0.74 5.65 -3.74
N THR A 42 0.40 5.44 -3.05
CA THR A 42 1.66 5.02 -3.68
C THR A 42 1.48 3.75 -4.50
N ILE A 43 0.89 2.71 -3.90
CA ILE A 43 0.72 1.42 -4.58
C ILE A 43 -0.31 1.53 -5.71
N VAL A 44 -1.40 2.30 -5.55
CA VAL A 44 -2.36 2.53 -6.65
C VAL A 44 -1.67 3.21 -7.83
N ARG A 45 -0.86 4.25 -7.58
CA ARG A 45 -0.08 4.91 -8.63
C ARG A 45 0.92 3.98 -9.30
N MET A 46 1.55 3.07 -8.55
CA MET A 46 2.42 2.04 -9.11
C MET A 46 1.67 0.96 -9.90
N ALA A 47 0.42 0.68 -9.52
CA ALA A 47 -0.38 -0.39 -10.10
C ALA A 47 -1.06 0.01 -11.41
N ILE A 48 -1.69 1.17 -11.44
CA ILE A 48 -2.53 1.64 -12.56
C ILE A 48 -2.06 2.97 -13.17
N GLY A 49 -0.91 3.49 -12.72
CA GLY A 49 -0.29 4.69 -13.25
C GLY A 49 -0.77 5.99 -12.60
N SER A 50 0.05 7.04 -12.70
CA SER A 50 -0.21 8.33 -12.05
C SER A 50 -1.27 9.20 -12.74
N ARG A 51 -1.60 8.91 -14.00
CA ARG A 51 -2.51 9.70 -14.85
C ARG A 51 -3.89 9.05 -15.06
N CYS A 52 -4.20 8.01 -14.31
CA CYS A 52 -5.46 7.30 -14.46
C CYS A 52 -6.64 8.13 -13.94
N SER A 53 -7.61 8.41 -14.82
CA SER A 53 -8.84 9.14 -14.49
C SER A 53 -9.72 8.42 -13.44
N TYR A 54 -9.58 7.10 -13.34
CA TYR A 54 -10.33 6.25 -12.41
C TYR A 54 -9.62 5.98 -11.08
N ARG A 55 -8.49 6.65 -10.79
CA ARG A 55 -7.66 6.39 -9.59
C ARG A 55 -8.44 6.46 -8.29
N ASP A 56 -9.19 7.54 -8.07
CA ASP A 56 -9.86 7.78 -6.79
C ASP A 56 -11.04 6.80 -6.59
N GLU A 57 -11.75 6.47 -7.68
CA GLU A 57 -12.79 5.44 -7.69
C GLU A 57 -12.20 4.06 -7.36
N PHE A 58 -11.05 3.73 -7.96
CA PHE A 58 -10.35 2.48 -7.73
C PHE A 58 -9.86 2.34 -6.28
N LEU A 59 -9.25 3.40 -5.74
CA LEU A 59 -8.77 3.44 -4.36
C LEU A 59 -9.93 3.30 -3.36
N HIS A 60 -11.08 3.92 -3.65
CA HIS A 60 -12.28 3.79 -2.83
C HIS A 60 -12.77 2.34 -2.77
N GLU A 61 -12.92 1.68 -3.91
CA GLU A 61 -13.39 0.28 -3.98
C GLU A 61 -12.43 -0.70 -3.30
N ILE A 62 -11.12 -0.42 -3.35
CA ILE A 62 -10.13 -1.25 -2.66
C ILE A 62 -10.19 -1.06 -1.15
N ASN A 63 -10.29 0.18 -0.66
CA ASN A 63 -10.45 0.42 0.78
C ASN A 63 -11.75 -0.20 1.31
N GLU A 64 -12.82 -0.18 0.50
CA GLU A 64 -14.07 -0.88 0.80
C GLU A 64 -13.86 -2.39 0.92
N ALA A 65 -13.18 -3.00 -0.06
CA ALA A 65 -12.88 -4.43 -0.08
C ALA A 65 -11.94 -4.87 1.06
N VAL A 66 -10.92 -4.07 1.40
CA VAL A 66 -10.02 -4.30 2.54
C VAL A 66 -10.81 -4.23 3.85
N ARG A 67 -11.72 -3.27 4.01
CA ARG A 67 -12.56 -3.19 5.21
C ARG A 67 -13.51 -4.38 5.34
N LEU A 68 -14.04 -4.87 4.22
CA LEU A 68 -14.93 -6.04 4.19
C LEU A 68 -14.19 -7.35 4.49
N THR A 69 -12.89 -7.43 4.16
CA THR A 69 -12.04 -8.62 4.39
C THR A 69 -11.32 -8.60 5.73
N GLY A 70 -10.97 -7.41 6.26
CA GLY A 70 -10.31 -7.22 7.55
C GLY A 70 -11.23 -7.39 8.77
N GLY A 71 -12.54 -7.55 8.57
CA GLY A 71 -13.45 -8.01 9.62
C GLY A 71 -13.26 -9.51 9.86
N PHE A 72 -13.06 -9.92 11.12
CA PHE A 72 -12.92 -11.33 11.56
C PHE A 72 -13.65 -12.33 10.65
N ASN A 73 -12.91 -13.29 10.07
CA ASN A 73 -13.46 -14.37 9.26
C ASN A 73 -14.22 -15.38 10.15
N LEU A 74 -15.44 -15.00 10.52
CA LEU A 74 -16.32 -15.76 11.42
C LEU A 74 -16.99 -16.96 10.74
N ALA A 75 -16.81 -17.14 9.41
CA ALA A 75 -17.29 -18.33 8.70
C ALA A 75 -16.56 -19.60 9.14
N ASP A 76 -15.29 -19.48 9.54
CA ASP A 76 -14.50 -20.57 10.12
C ASP A 76 -14.87 -20.85 11.59
N LEU A 77 -15.48 -19.89 12.28
CA LEU A 77 -15.80 -19.98 13.70
C LEU A 77 -17.26 -20.41 13.98
N TYR A 78 -18.24 -19.94 13.20
CA TYR A 78 -19.68 -20.24 13.46
C TYR A 78 -20.55 -20.25 12.17
N PRO A 79 -20.64 -21.39 11.48
CA PRO A 79 -21.36 -21.52 10.19
C PRO A 79 -22.88 -21.26 10.23
N SER A 80 -23.52 -21.17 11.40
CA SER A 80 -24.99 -21.30 11.53
C SER A 80 -25.69 -20.21 12.37
N SER A 81 -25.14 -18.99 12.50
CA SER A 81 -25.74 -17.92 13.30
C SER A 81 -26.33 -16.75 12.48
N ARG A 82 -26.99 -15.79 13.13
CA ARG A 82 -27.52 -14.53 12.53
C ARG A 82 -26.45 -13.73 11.76
N LEU A 83 -25.18 -14.04 12.01
CA LEU A 83 -24.05 -13.56 11.27
C LEU A 83 -24.05 -14.02 9.80
N MET A 84 -24.62 -15.18 9.46
CA MET A 84 -24.76 -15.65 8.07
C MET A 84 -25.59 -14.67 7.21
N ARG A 85 -26.53 -13.92 7.81
CA ARG A 85 -27.25 -12.83 7.11
C ARG A 85 -26.41 -11.58 6.93
N ARG A 86 -25.45 -11.32 7.84
CA ARG A 86 -24.45 -10.27 7.67
C ARG A 86 -23.37 -10.72 6.67
N PHE A 87 -23.07 -12.01 6.60
CA PHE A 87 -22.18 -12.61 5.62
C PHE A 87 -22.81 -12.62 4.23
N SER A 88 -24.11 -12.84 4.09
CA SER A 88 -24.77 -12.66 2.79
C SER A 88 -24.81 -11.19 2.37
N ALA A 89 -24.87 -10.24 3.30
CA ALA A 89 -24.67 -8.83 2.99
C ALA A 89 -23.22 -8.53 2.61
N ALA A 90 -22.25 -8.86 3.45
CA ALA A 90 -20.82 -8.65 3.22
C ALA A 90 -20.29 -9.38 1.97
N ALA A 91 -20.76 -10.59 1.70
CA ALA A 91 -20.43 -11.33 0.47
C ALA A 91 -21.05 -10.68 -0.77
N ARG A 92 -22.28 -10.13 -0.66
CA ARG A 92 -22.86 -9.32 -1.75
C ARG A 92 -22.10 -8.01 -1.95
N ASP A 93 -21.70 -7.36 -0.88
CA ASP A 93 -20.93 -6.11 -0.94
C ASP A 93 -19.52 -6.37 -1.49
N MET A 94 -18.88 -7.47 -1.10
CA MET A 94 -17.59 -7.87 -1.66
C MET A 94 -17.69 -8.29 -3.13
N ALA A 95 -18.77 -8.98 -3.52
CA ALA A 95 -19.04 -9.27 -4.92
C ALA A 95 -19.29 -7.97 -5.73
N ARG A 96 -19.93 -6.98 -5.12
CA ARG A 96 -20.11 -5.64 -5.71
C ARG A 96 -18.77 -4.93 -5.89
N CYS A 97 -17.94 -4.86 -4.86
CA CYS A 97 -16.59 -4.28 -4.94
C CYS A 97 -15.77 -4.97 -6.02
N ARG A 98 -15.77 -6.31 -6.06
CA ARG A 98 -15.08 -7.08 -7.12
C ARG A 98 -15.61 -6.71 -8.51
N SER A 99 -16.92 -6.60 -8.67
CA SER A 99 -17.53 -6.18 -9.94
C SER A 99 -17.13 -4.75 -10.33
N ASN A 100 -17.07 -3.83 -9.38
CA ASN A 100 -16.69 -2.44 -9.62
C ASN A 100 -15.20 -2.33 -9.97
N ILE A 101 -14.31 -3.00 -9.24
CA ILE A 101 -12.88 -3.11 -9.54
C ILE A 101 -12.66 -3.67 -10.94
N ASN A 102 -13.34 -4.77 -11.29
CA ASN A 102 -13.27 -5.37 -12.64
C ASN A 102 -13.75 -4.39 -13.73
N ARG A 103 -14.83 -3.66 -13.48
CA ARG A 103 -15.35 -2.64 -14.40
C ARG A 103 -14.32 -1.52 -14.60
N ILE A 104 -13.77 -0.99 -13.50
CA ILE A 104 -12.78 0.08 -13.53
C ILE A 104 -11.54 -0.35 -14.31
N ILE A 105 -10.97 -1.53 -14.02
CA ILE A 105 -9.83 -2.07 -14.77
C ILE A 105 -10.18 -2.23 -16.24
N GLY A 106 -11.38 -2.72 -16.58
CA GLY A 106 -11.86 -2.77 -17.96
C GLY A 106 -11.92 -1.40 -18.65
N CYS A 107 -12.34 -0.35 -17.94
CA CYS A 107 -12.32 1.03 -18.43
C CYS A 107 -10.88 1.53 -18.65
N ILE A 108 -9.97 1.27 -17.71
CA ILE A 108 -8.56 1.65 -17.79
C ILE A 108 -7.88 0.96 -18.99
N ILE A 109 -8.15 -0.32 -19.20
CA ILE A 109 -7.61 -1.08 -20.35
C ILE A 109 -8.08 -0.43 -21.66
N LYS A 110 -9.38 -0.15 -21.79
CA LYS A 110 -9.94 0.49 -22.99
C LYS A 110 -9.36 1.88 -23.24
N GLU A 111 -9.21 2.69 -22.19
CA GLU A 111 -8.59 4.02 -22.28
C GLU A 111 -7.16 3.91 -22.83
N ARG A 112 -6.37 2.96 -22.32
CA ARG A 112 -4.99 2.71 -22.77
C ARG A 112 -4.91 2.25 -24.23
N GLU A 113 -5.85 1.43 -24.69
CA GLU A 113 -5.92 0.99 -26.09
C GLU A 113 -6.20 2.15 -27.06
N VAL A 114 -7.09 3.07 -26.68
CA VAL A 114 -7.47 4.22 -27.52
C VAL A 114 -6.35 5.25 -27.57
N THR A 115 -5.69 5.52 -26.44
CA THR A 115 -4.79 6.67 -26.34
C THR A 115 -3.38 6.42 -26.87
N SER A 116 -3.02 5.18 -27.27
CA SER A 116 -1.63 4.83 -27.69
C SER A 116 -0.59 5.46 -26.75
N MET A 117 -0.86 5.45 -25.44
CA MET A 117 -0.01 6.11 -24.46
C MET A 117 1.39 5.50 -24.55
N PRO A 118 2.44 6.32 -24.65
CA PRO A 118 3.78 5.82 -24.84
C PRO A 118 4.15 4.92 -23.64
N GLU A 119 4.86 3.84 -23.94
CA GLU A 119 5.39 2.77 -23.08
C GLU A 119 6.29 3.25 -21.91
N ARG A 120 6.21 4.53 -21.50
CA ARG A 120 7.15 5.18 -20.58
C ARG A 120 6.80 5.03 -19.11
N GLU A 121 5.58 4.63 -18.75
CA GLU A 121 5.21 4.31 -17.37
C GLU A 121 4.96 2.80 -17.28
N GLU A 122 6.01 2.02 -16.97
CA GLU A 122 5.90 0.59 -16.66
C GLU A 122 5.18 0.42 -15.31
N ASP A 123 3.87 0.60 -15.29
CA ASP A 123 3.04 0.21 -14.16
C ASP A 123 2.71 -1.29 -14.19
N LEU A 124 2.27 -1.81 -13.03
CA LEU A 124 1.97 -3.24 -12.89
C LEU A 124 0.95 -3.71 -13.93
N LEU A 125 -0.12 -2.93 -14.15
CA LEU A 125 -1.16 -3.27 -15.12
C LEU A 125 -0.60 -3.36 -16.55
N ALA A 126 0.29 -2.46 -16.96
CA ALA A 126 0.95 -2.50 -18.27
C ALA A 126 1.78 -3.78 -18.44
N VAL A 127 2.54 -4.16 -17.42
CA VAL A 127 3.34 -5.40 -17.43
C VAL A 127 2.44 -6.63 -17.53
N LEU A 128 1.35 -6.68 -16.75
CA LEU A 128 0.43 -7.80 -16.77
C LEU A 128 -0.33 -7.91 -18.11
N LEU A 129 -0.73 -6.79 -18.72
CA LEU A 129 -1.35 -6.77 -20.05
C LEU A 129 -0.39 -7.23 -21.14
N ARG A 130 0.90 -6.88 -21.04
CA ARG A 130 1.93 -7.38 -21.96
C ARG A 130 2.07 -8.90 -21.84
N LEU A 131 2.14 -9.43 -20.61
CA LEU A 131 2.17 -10.88 -20.36
C LEU A 131 0.91 -11.60 -20.88
N GLN A 132 -0.26 -10.96 -20.79
CA GLN A 132 -1.51 -11.46 -21.36
C GLN A 132 -1.44 -11.58 -22.89
N LYS A 133 -0.84 -10.58 -23.57
CA LYS A 133 -0.71 -10.53 -25.04
C LYS A 133 0.37 -11.48 -25.57
N ASP A 134 1.51 -11.57 -24.88
CA ASP A 134 2.68 -12.36 -25.32
C ASP A 134 2.45 -13.88 -25.16
N GLY A 135 1.41 -14.31 -24.41
CA GLY A 135 0.98 -15.70 -24.36
C GLY A 135 1.98 -16.67 -23.70
N GLY A 136 2.91 -16.17 -22.88
CA GLY A 136 4.00 -16.96 -22.28
C GLY A 136 3.65 -17.76 -21.02
N LEU A 137 2.38 -17.76 -20.59
CA LEU A 137 1.92 -18.44 -19.38
C LEU A 137 1.16 -19.73 -19.72
N GLN A 138 1.26 -20.74 -18.85
CA GLN A 138 0.57 -22.04 -19.03
C GLN A 138 -0.96 -21.92 -18.96
N PHE A 139 -1.48 -20.81 -18.46
CA PHE A 139 -2.90 -20.53 -18.34
C PHE A 139 -3.21 -19.12 -18.89
N PRO A 140 -4.42 -18.92 -19.45
CA PRO A 140 -4.82 -17.61 -19.95
C PRO A 140 -4.96 -16.63 -18.78
N LEU A 141 -4.26 -15.51 -18.87
CA LEU A 141 -4.40 -14.42 -17.91
C LEU A 141 -5.72 -13.69 -18.22
N THR A 142 -6.78 -13.98 -17.46
CA THR A 142 -8.08 -13.32 -17.64
C THR A 142 -8.11 -11.96 -16.94
N ASN A 143 -9.00 -11.06 -17.35
CA ASN A 143 -9.18 -9.77 -16.68
C ASN A 143 -9.55 -9.92 -15.19
N GLU A 144 -10.22 -11.02 -14.82
CA GLU A 144 -10.51 -11.33 -13.42
C GLU A 144 -9.24 -11.67 -12.62
N ILE A 145 -8.32 -12.44 -13.23
CA ILE A 145 -7.03 -12.75 -12.61
C ILE A 145 -6.19 -11.47 -12.47
N LEU A 146 -6.18 -10.61 -13.49
CA LEU A 146 -5.50 -9.31 -13.44
C LEU A 146 -5.97 -8.47 -12.24
N SER A 147 -7.28 -8.29 -12.10
CA SER A 147 -7.87 -7.54 -11.00
C SER A 147 -7.56 -8.15 -9.64
N THR A 148 -7.56 -9.47 -9.55
CA THR A 148 -7.25 -10.19 -8.31
C THR A 148 -5.79 -9.98 -7.90
N VAL A 149 -4.85 -10.06 -8.83
CA VAL A 149 -3.41 -9.82 -8.56
C VAL A 149 -3.17 -8.38 -8.13
N ILE A 150 -3.79 -7.41 -8.79
CA ILE A 150 -3.65 -5.99 -8.42
C ILE A 150 -4.23 -5.75 -7.02
N PHE A 151 -5.40 -6.32 -6.71
CA PHE A 151 -6.01 -6.23 -5.39
C PHE A 151 -5.12 -6.84 -4.30
N ASP A 152 -4.54 -8.02 -4.56
CA ASP A 152 -3.66 -8.71 -3.62
C ASP A 152 -2.39 -7.89 -3.30
N VAL A 153 -1.73 -7.35 -4.33
CA VAL A 153 -0.56 -6.48 -4.16
C VAL A 153 -0.90 -5.22 -3.34
N LEU A 154 -2.08 -4.64 -3.58
CA LEU A 154 -2.56 -3.47 -2.85
C LEU A 154 -2.86 -3.77 -1.39
N GLY A 155 -3.68 -4.79 -1.14
CA GLY A 155 -4.06 -5.18 0.22
C GLY A 155 -2.85 -5.62 1.04
N ALA A 156 -2.03 -6.54 0.50
CA ALA A 156 -0.87 -7.05 1.21
C ALA A 156 0.21 -5.99 1.40
N GLY A 157 0.46 -5.16 0.38
CA GLY A 157 1.54 -4.17 0.42
C GLY A 157 1.25 -2.98 1.34
N SER A 158 0.03 -2.44 1.28
CA SER A 158 -0.34 -1.23 2.05
C SER A 158 -0.43 -1.53 3.54
N GLU A 159 -1.20 -2.55 3.92
CA GLU A 159 -1.55 -2.80 5.33
C GLU A 159 -0.32 -3.26 6.14
N THR A 160 0.53 -4.09 5.55
CA THR A 160 1.74 -4.56 6.23
C THR A 160 2.77 -3.45 6.41
N SER A 161 2.92 -2.60 5.39
CA SER A 161 3.85 -1.47 5.42
C SER A 161 3.37 -0.36 6.37
N SER A 162 2.07 -0.04 6.38
CA SER A 162 1.49 0.95 7.29
C SER A 162 1.65 0.51 8.73
N THR A 163 1.26 -0.72 9.04
CA THR A 163 1.40 -1.31 10.39
C THR A 163 2.85 -1.30 10.86
N THR A 164 3.80 -1.65 9.99
CA THR A 164 5.24 -1.61 10.33
C THR A 164 5.70 -0.19 10.67
N LEU A 165 5.32 0.80 9.86
CA LEU A 165 5.69 2.19 10.09
C LEU A 165 5.03 2.75 11.35
N GLU A 166 3.78 2.40 11.62
CA GLU A 166 3.06 2.80 12.83
C GLU A 166 3.73 2.26 14.10
N TRP A 167 4.14 0.99 14.10
CA TRP A 167 4.89 0.41 15.22
C TRP A 167 6.27 1.05 15.37
N ALA A 168 7.01 1.22 14.27
CA ALA A 168 8.32 1.87 14.30
C ALA A 168 8.23 3.29 14.87
N MET A 169 7.27 4.10 14.39
CA MET A 169 7.05 5.47 14.90
C MET A 169 6.62 5.46 16.37
N SER A 170 5.74 4.54 16.76
CA SER A 170 5.31 4.38 18.16
C SER A 170 6.48 4.07 19.09
N GLU A 171 7.36 3.14 18.71
CA GLU A 171 8.54 2.78 19.51
C GLU A 171 9.57 3.92 19.57
N LEU A 172 9.75 4.65 18.46
CA LEU A 172 10.61 5.84 18.44
C LEU A 172 10.10 6.95 19.36
N MET A 173 8.79 7.24 19.34
CA MET A 173 8.17 8.26 20.20
C MET A 173 8.25 7.89 21.68
N LYS A 174 8.11 6.61 22.03
CA LYS A 174 8.28 6.10 23.40
C LYS A 174 9.73 6.14 23.89
N ASN A 175 10.71 6.12 22.98
CA ASN A 175 12.14 6.05 23.30
C ASN A 175 12.92 7.25 22.73
N PRO A 176 12.88 8.45 23.36
CA PRO A 176 13.51 9.66 22.86
C PRO A 176 15.03 9.58 22.64
N ARG A 177 15.71 8.64 23.30
CA ARG A 177 17.15 8.37 23.08
C ARG A 177 17.39 7.68 21.74
N ILE A 178 16.55 6.69 21.39
CA ILE A 178 16.60 5.95 20.13
C ILE A 178 16.24 6.89 18.98
N LEU A 179 15.18 7.69 19.14
CA LEU A 179 14.76 8.69 18.15
C LEU A 179 15.88 9.69 17.83
N ARG A 180 16.54 10.25 18.86
CA ARG A 180 17.67 11.18 18.64
C ARG A 180 18.82 10.52 17.87
N LYS A 181 19.13 9.26 18.15
CA LYS A 181 20.19 8.54 17.44
C LYS A 181 19.82 8.26 15.97
N ALA A 182 18.57 7.90 15.69
CA ALA A 182 18.08 7.72 14.32
C ALA A 182 18.08 9.05 13.53
N GLN A 183 17.66 10.15 14.17
CA GLN A 183 17.71 11.49 13.56
C GLN A 183 19.15 11.95 13.30
N TYR A 184 20.08 11.62 14.19
CA TYR A 184 21.51 11.93 14.01
C TYR A 184 22.08 11.19 12.80
N GLU A 185 21.87 9.88 12.70
CA GLU A 185 22.30 9.11 11.52
C GLU A 185 21.69 9.67 10.22
N ALA A 186 20.38 9.97 10.21
CA ALA A 186 19.73 10.53 9.04
C ALA A 186 20.34 11.87 8.61
N ARG A 187 20.67 12.76 9.57
CA ARG A 187 21.31 14.05 9.30
C ARG A 187 22.75 13.90 8.80
N GLU A 188 23.51 12.97 9.36
CA GLU A 188 24.86 12.65 8.89
C GLU A 188 24.83 12.17 7.44
N VAL A 189 23.94 11.24 7.10
CA VAL A 189 23.82 10.70 5.74
C VAL A 189 23.27 11.72 4.72
N LEU A 190 22.45 12.67 5.17
CA LEU A 190 21.94 13.75 4.32
C LEU A 190 23.05 14.73 3.91
N GLU A 191 24.13 14.88 4.68
CA GLU A 191 25.25 15.80 4.39
C GLU A 191 24.78 17.23 4.00
N GLY A 192 23.65 17.69 4.54
CA GLY A 192 23.06 19.01 4.22
C GLY A 192 22.23 19.07 2.92
N GLN A 193 21.99 17.95 2.25
CA GLN A 193 21.05 17.85 1.14
C GLN A 193 19.59 17.99 1.63
N ALA A 194 18.72 18.47 0.75
CA ALA A 194 17.30 18.63 1.07
C ALA A 194 16.56 17.28 1.19
N ASN A 195 16.95 16.28 0.39
CA ASN A 195 16.26 14.99 0.28
C ASN A 195 17.26 13.83 0.25
N LEU A 196 16.87 12.69 0.83
CA LEU A 196 17.61 11.44 0.73
C LEU A 196 17.45 10.83 -0.67
N SER A 197 18.57 10.49 -1.32
CA SER A 197 18.56 9.65 -2.52
C SER A 197 18.40 8.18 -2.13
N GLU A 198 17.77 7.37 -3.00
CA GLU A 198 17.64 5.92 -2.81
C GLU A 198 19.02 5.24 -2.64
N GLN A 199 20.07 5.82 -3.23
CA GLN A 199 21.46 5.37 -3.09
C GLN A 199 22.04 5.59 -1.68
N SER A 200 21.44 6.49 -0.90
CA SER A 200 21.84 6.78 0.48
C SER A 200 21.14 5.88 1.49
N LEU A 201 20.06 5.17 1.10
CA LEU A 201 19.33 4.28 2.00
C LEU A 201 20.19 3.16 2.62
N PRO A 202 21.13 2.52 1.89
CA PRO A 202 22.01 1.51 2.48
C PRO A 202 22.92 2.06 3.59
N LYS A 203 23.16 3.38 3.63
CA LYS A 203 23.97 4.03 4.66
C LYS A 203 23.21 4.24 5.98
N LEU A 204 21.88 4.14 5.99
CA LEU A 204 21.02 4.32 7.17
C LEU A 204 20.94 3.03 8.01
N SER A 205 22.11 2.58 8.49
CA SER A 205 22.27 1.31 9.20
C SER A 205 21.42 1.19 10.47
N TYR A 206 21.34 2.26 11.25
CA TYR A 206 20.64 2.33 12.52
C TYR A 206 19.13 2.45 12.32
N VAL A 207 18.67 3.24 11.35
CA VAL A 207 17.25 3.25 10.95
C VAL A 207 16.80 1.85 10.52
N HIS A 208 17.65 1.13 9.77
CA HIS A 208 17.35 -0.25 9.39
C HIS A 208 17.26 -1.20 10.59
N LEU A 209 18.09 -1.01 11.62
CA LEU A 209 17.98 -1.74 12.89
C LEU A 209 16.69 -1.41 13.64
N VAL A 210 16.25 -0.15 13.64
CA VAL A 210 14.97 0.25 14.24
C VAL A 210 13.80 -0.47 13.57
N ILE A 211 13.78 -0.53 12.24
CA ILE A 211 12.73 -1.24 11.49
C ILE A 211 12.74 -2.73 11.83
N LYS A 212 13.94 -3.36 11.85
CA LYS A 212 14.09 -4.77 12.22
C LYS A 212 13.60 -5.05 13.64
N GLU A 213 13.92 -4.18 14.58
CA GLU A 213 13.51 -4.33 15.98
C GLU A 213 12.01 -4.10 16.17
N ALA A 214 11.42 -3.15 15.44
CA ALA A 214 9.97 -2.94 15.43
C ALA A 214 9.23 -4.20 14.93
N LEU A 215 9.72 -4.83 13.85
CA LEU A 215 9.18 -6.09 13.35
C LEU A 215 9.39 -7.27 14.31
N ARG A 216 10.50 -7.29 15.07
CA ARG A 216 10.78 -8.31 16.08
C ARG A 216 9.81 -8.22 17.26
N LEU A 217 9.47 -7.00 17.69
CA LEU A 217 8.55 -6.74 18.80
C LEU A 217 7.09 -6.86 18.39
N HIS A 218 6.76 -6.36 17.21
CA HIS A 218 5.40 -6.21 16.68
C HIS A 218 5.31 -6.82 15.27
N PRO A 219 5.32 -8.16 15.16
CA PRO A 219 5.22 -8.80 13.85
C PRO A 219 3.84 -8.50 13.23
N THR A 220 3.83 -8.11 11.95
CA THR A 220 2.61 -7.74 11.20
C THR A 220 1.64 -8.91 11.03
N PHE A 221 2.16 -10.13 11.06
CA PHE A 221 1.37 -11.35 11.15
C PHE A 221 1.80 -12.13 12.40
N PRO A 222 0.86 -12.68 13.19
CA PRO A 222 1.20 -13.54 14.30
C PRO A 222 1.97 -14.76 13.81
N ASP A 223 3.11 -15.02 14.45
CA ASP A 223 3.90 -16.23 14.20
C ASP A 223 3.06 -17.46 14.59
N PRO A 224 2.75 -18.37 13.65
CA PRO A 224 1.97 -19.57 13.97
C PRO A 224 2.64 -20.46 15.02
N SER A 225 3.95 -20.32 15.25
CA SER A 225 4.69 -21.07 16.28
C SER A 225 4.53 -20.51 17.71
N ARG A 226 3.86 -19.37 17.88
CA ARG A 226 3.61 -18.74 19.20
C ARG A 226 2.20 -19.00 19.75
N VAL A 227 1.39 -19.80 19.06
CA VAL A 227 0.01 -20.15 19.46
C VAL A 227 -0.11 -21.61 19.91
N SER A 228 1.00 -22.28 20.21
CA SER A 228 1.04 -23.64 20.79
C SER A 228 1.46 -23.62 22.26
#